data_AF-A0A1V0UTV7-F1
#
_entry.id   AF-A0A1V0UTV7-F1
#
_cell.length_a   1.000
_cell.length_b   1.000
_cell.length_c   1.000
_cell.angle_alpha   90.00
_cell.angle_beta   90.00
_cell.angle_gamma   90.00
#
_symmetry.space_group_name_H-M   'P 1'
#
loop_
_entity.id
_entity.type
_entity.pdbx_description
1 polymer ?
#
loop_
_entity_poly.entity_id
_entity_poly.type
_entity_poly.pdbx_seq_one_letter_code
_entity_poly.pdbx_strand_id
1 'polypeptide(L)'
;MPDLKAILNKLGFTPANSILQIVTALNDTSVVDMSLQQYGNVHLWKYHGGSNQKWRAIYDKTKEAYQFRNLYDENLVLAWNAISNSRQRLLCINKIMVIIKNSN
;
A
#
# COMPACT_ATOMS: atom_id res chain seq x y z
N MET A 1 -13.54 0.21 -15.54
CA MET A 1 -12.18 0.41 -15.01
C MET A 1 -11.38 -0.84 -15.29
N PRO A 2 -10.18 -0.77 -15.89
CA PRO A 2 -9.35 -1.95 -16.09
C PRO A 2 -8.91 -2.51 -14.73
N ASP A 3 -8.84 -3.84 -14.63
CA ASP A 3 -8.24 -4.53 -13.49
C ASP A 3 -6.78 -4.07 -13.34
N LEU A 4 -6.37 -3.72 -12.12
CA LEU A 4 -4.99 -3.35 -11.80
C LEU A 4 -4.01 -4.43 -12.28
N LYS A 5 -4.39 -5.71 -12.21
CA LYS A 5 -3.61 -6.82 -12.73
C LYS A 5 -3.34 -6.72 -14.24
N ALA A 6 -4.35 -6.29 -15.01
CA ALA A 6 -4.22 -6.12 -16.46
C ALA A 6 -3.34 -4.92 -16.83
N ILE A 7 -3.43 -3.82 -16.07
CA ILE A 7 -2.57 -2.63 -16.25
C ILE A 7 -1.12 -2.99 -15.95
N LEU A 8 -0.85 -3.65 -14.82
CA LEU A 8 0.50 -4.01 -14.40
C LEU A 8 1.16 -5.00 -15.39
N ASN A 9 0.43 -6.04 -15.84
CA ASN A 9 0.96 -6.98 -16.82
C ASN A 9 1.35 -6.31 -18.14
N LYS A 10 0.56 -5.33 -18.62
CA LYS A 10 0.84 -4.61 -19.88
C LYS A 10 2.08 -3.71 -19.80
N LEU A 11 2.45 -3.27 -18.60
CA LEU A 11 3.66 -2.48 -18.33
C LEU A 11 4.89 -3.36 -18.08
N GLY A 12 4.80 -4.69 -18.30
CA GLY A 12 5.88 -5.63 -17.98
C GLY A 12 6.10 -5.84 -16.48
N PHE A 13 5.15 -5.36 -15.65
CA PHE A 13 5.23 -5.44 -14.21
C PHE A 13 4.72 -6.81 -13.78
N THR A 14 5.62 -7.68 -13.34
CA THR A 14 5.23 -8.96 -12.75
C THR A 14 4.70 -8.70 -11.32
N PRO A 15 3.44 -9.06 -11.02
CA PRO A 15 2.84 -8.87 -9.69
C PRO A 15 3.57 -9.58 -8.54
N ALA A 16 4.44 -10.53 -8.86
CA ALA A 16 5.24 -11.24 -7.89
C ALA A 16 6.47 -10.40 -7.50
N ASN A 17 6.31 -9.59 -6.44
CA ASN A 17 7.39 -8.96 -5.66
C ASN A 17 7.92 -7.60 -6.13
N SER A 18 7.16 -6.89 -6.96
CA SER A 18 7.60 -5.57 -7.39
C SER A 18 7.54 -4.53 -6.26
N ILE A 19 8.49 -3.59 -6.28
CA ILE A 19 8.60 -2.50 -5.31
C ILE A 19 7.95 -1.26 -5.90
N LEU A 20 7.02 -0.68 -5.16
CA LEU A 20 6.21 0.45 -5.58
C LEU A 20 6.32 1.62 -4.62
N GLN A 21 6.03 2.80 -5.14
CA GLN A 21 5.63 3.97 -4.38
C GLN A 21 4.13 4.17 -4.56
N ILE A 22 3.46 4.62 -3.49
CA ILE A 22 2.05 4.99 -3.54
C ILE A 22 1.97 6.51 -3.35
N VAL A 23 1.68 7.23 -4.43
CA VAL A 23 1.61 8.70 -4.45
C VAL A 23 0.16 9.13 -4.27
N THR A 24 -0.07 10.18 -3.48
CA THR A 24 -1.41 10.76 -3.36
C THR A 24 -1.77 11.59 -4.59
N ALA A 25 -2.98 11.42 -5.10
CA ALA A 25 -3.51 12.28 -6.16
C ALA A 25 -3.86 13.70 -5.68
N LEU A 26 -3.77 13.98 -4.36
CA LEU A 26 -4.07 15.29 -3.80
C LEU A 26 -3.02 16.35 -4.18
N ASN A 27 -1.75 15.96 -4.31
CA ASN A 27 -0.66 16.90 -4.53
C ASN A 27 0.55 16.31 -5.28
N ASP A 28 0.46 15.06 -5.76
CA ASP A 28 1.48 14.31 -6.52
C ASP A 28 2.92 14.30 -5.94
N THR A 29 3.10 14.79 -4.71
CA THR A 29 4.40 15.03 -4.08
C THR A 29 4.51 14.31 -2.75
N SER A 30 3.37 14.00 -2.13
CA SER A 30 3.28 13.21 -0.90
C SER A 30 3.03 11.75 -1.21
N VAL A 31 3.64 10.89 -0.41
CA VAL A 31 3.61 9.44 -0.57
C VAL A 31 3.17 8.77 0.71
N VAL A 32 2.66 7.55 0.60
CA VAL A 32 2.37 6.70 1.75
C VAL A 32 3.70 6.32 2.42
N ASP A 33 3.92 6.84 3.62
CA ASP A 33 5.14 6.73 4.41
C ASP A 33 4.85 6.01 5.73
N MET A 34 5.66 5.01 6.07
CA MET A 34 5.70 4.46 7.42
C MET A 34 6.62 5.31 8.30
N SER A 35 6.05 5.96 9.30
CA SER A 35 6.79 6.80 10.22
C SER A 35 7.83 5.99 10.99
N LEU A 36 9.07 6.49 11.00
CA LEU A 36 10.15 5.95 11.82
C LEU A 36 10.16 6.54 13.25
N GLN A 37 9.46 7.65 13.48
CA GLN A 37 9.34 8.28 14.81
C GLN A 37 8.25 7.63 15.66
N GLN A 38 7.04 7.55 15.10
CA GLN A 38 5.95 6.70 15.58
C GLN A 38 5.99 5.39 14.78
N TYR A 39 6.81 4.45 15.23
CA TYR A 39 7.12 3.23 14.49
C TYR A 39 5.86 2.47 14.05
N GLY A 40 5.75 2.17 12.75
CA GLY A 40 4.64 1.41 12.18
C GLY A 40 3.37 2.23 11.87
N ASN A 41 3.27 3.48 12.33
CA ASN A 41 2.19 4.37 11.91
C ASN A 41 2.39 4.82 10.47
N VAL A 42 1.30 4.92 9.71
CA VAL A 42 1.33 5.32 8.30
C VAL A 42 0.72 6.70 8.13
N HIS A 43 1.39 7.57 7.38
CA HIS A 43 0.94 8.92 7.09
C HIS A 43 1.32 9.33 5.66
N LEU A 44 0.81 10.49 5.21
CA LEU A 44 1.29 11.11 3.98
C LEU A 44 2.51 11.98 4.31
N TRP A 45 3.60 11.77 3.59
CA TRP A 45 4.82 12.54 3.77
C TRP A 45 5.46 12.93 2.46
N LYS A 46 6.25 14.01 2.46
CA LYS A 46 7.03 14.40 1.28
C LYS A 46 7.95 13.25 0.89
N TYR A 47 7.97 12.92 -0.40
CA TYR A 47 8.92 11.94 -0.90
C TYR A 47 10.37 12.38 -0.67
N HIS A 48 11.17 11.47 -0.11
CA HIS A 48 12.61 11.65 0.11
C HIS A 48 13.42 10.38 -0.20
N GLY A 49 12.82 9.38 -0.87
CA GLY A 49 13.53 8.18 -1.31
C GLY A 49 13.76 7.10 -0.25
N GLY A 50 13.26 7.30 0.97
CA GLY A 50 13.42 6.35 2.08
C GLY A 50 12.81 4.98 1.80
N SER A 51 13.37 3.91 2.38
CA SER A 51 12.79 2.56 2.27
C SER A 51 11.42 2.46 2.94
N ASN A 52 11.16 3.27 3.96
CA ASN A 52 9.87 3.39 4.63
C ASN A 52 8.76 4.01 3.75
N GLN A 53 9.12 4.56 2.59
CA GLN A 53 8.21 5.09 1.56
C GLN A 53 8.01 4.13 0.37
N LYS A 54 8.59 2.92 0.45
CA LYS A 54 8.58 1.91 -0.60
C LYS A 54 7.85 0.67 -0.09
N TRP A 55 7.01 0.11 -0.95
CA TRP A 55 6.11 -0.98 -0.61
C TRP A 55 6.28 -2.13 -1.59
N ARG A 56 6.58 -3.32 -1.08
CA ARG A 56 6.59 -4.54 -1.89
C ARG A 56 5.17 -5.03 -2.06
N ALA A 57 4.69 -5.02 -3.30
CA ALA A 57 3.41 -5.61 -3.67
C ALA A 57 3.58 -7.13 -3.86
N ILE A 58 2.79 -7.90 -3.11
CA ILE A 58 2.79 -9.36 -3.15
C ILE A 58 1.38 -9.81 -3.50
N TYR A 59 1.23 -10.36 -4.70
CA TYR A 59 -0.05 -10.90 -5.15
C TYR A 59 -0.29 -12.30 -4.57
N ASP A 60 -1.41 -12.47 -3.87
CA ASP A 60 -1.91 -13.76 -3.43
C ASP A 60 -2.99 -14.22 -4.41
N LYS A 61 -2.67 -15.22 -5.23
CA LYS A 61 -3.59 -15.78 -6.23
C LYS A 61 -4.84 -16.39 -5.59
N THR A 62 -4.74 -16.95 -4.38
CA THR A 62 -5.88 -17.60 -3.71
C THR A 62 -6.90 -16.58 -3.20
N LYS A 63 -6.41 -15.39 -2.80
CA LYS A 63 -7.25 -14.28 -2.35
C LYS A 63 -7.58 -13.28 -3.46
N GLU A 64 -6.99 -13.45 -4.64
CA GLU A 64 -7.04 -12.50 -5.74
C GLU A 64 -6.71 -11.05 -5.31
N ALA A 65 -5.76 -10.90 -4.38
CA ALA A 65 -5.50 -9.63 -3.71
C ALA A 65 -4.00 -9.37 -3.53
N TYR A 66 -3.67 -8.11 -3.26
CA TYR A 66 -2.30 -7.70 -2.93
C TYR A 66 -2.13 -7.44 -1.44
N GLN A 67 -1.00 -7.88 -0.91
CA GLN A 67 -0.43 -7.37 0.33
C GLN A 67 0.68 -6.38 -0.01
N PHE A 68 0.78 -5.29 0.75
CA PHE A 68 1.86 -4.32 0.63
C PHE A 68 2.72 -4.38 1.89
N ARG A 69 3.96 -4.85 1.75
CA ARG A 69 4.95 -4.89 2.85
C ARG A 69 5.84 -3.66 2.80
N ASN A 70 6.15 -3.08 3.94
CA ASN A 70 7.08 -1.96 4.00
C ASN A 70 8.51 -2.46 3.68
N LEU A 71 9.29 -1.70 2.90
CA LEU A 71 10.65 -2.11 2.55
C LEU A 71 11.67 -1.80 3.65
N TYR A 72 11.34 -0.94 4.63
CA TYR A 72 12.17 -0.73 5.82
C TYR A 72 12.06 -1.92 6.79
N ASP A 73 10.85 -2.43 7.02
CA ASP A 73 10.59 -3.64 7.80
C ASP A 73 9.52 -4.49 7.10
N GLU A 74 9.96 -5.58 6.45
CA GLU A 74 9.08 -6.45 5.68
C GLU A 74 8.10 -7.26 6.55
N ASN A 75 8.22 -7.21 7.90
CA ASN A 75 7.22 -7.78 8.81
C ASN A 75 5.97 -6.88 8.95
N LEU A 76 6.07 -5.60 8.57
CA LEU A 76 4.97 -4.65 8.63
C LEU A 76 4.25 -4.55 7.29
N VAL A 77 2.92 -4.64 7.36
CA VAL A 77 2.03 -4.60 6.20
C VAL A 77 1.06 -3.43 6.33
N LEU A 78 0.70 -2.81 5.20
CA LEU A 78 -0.45 -1.90 5.18
C LEU A 78 -1.70 -2.67 5.62
N ALA A 79 -2.36 -2.17 6.65
CA ALA A 79 -3.53 -2.80 7.24
C ALA A 79 -4.58 -1.75 7.56
N TRP A 80 -5.84 -2.14 7.44
CA TRP A 80 -6.95 -1.34 7.96
C TRP A 80 -7.16 -1.69 9.42
N ASN A 81 -6.96 -0.71 10.31
CA ASN A 81 -7.19 -0.87 11.75
C ASN A 81 -8.69 -0.75 12.07
N ALA A 82 -9.48 -1.73 11.63
CA ALA A 82 -10.95 -1.74 11.79
C ALA A 82 -11.41 -1.84 13.25
N ILE A 83 -10.56 -2.39 14.14
CA ILE A 83 -10.80 -2.54 15.58
C ILE A 83 -9.45 -2.37 16.29
N SER A 84 -9.39 -1.55 17.35
CA SER A 84 -8.18 -1.36 18.16
C SER A 84 -7.58 -2.72 18.57
N ASN A 85 -6.28 -2.92 18.33
CA ASN A 85 -5.52 -4.16 18.56
C ASN A 85 -5.76 -5.31 17.57
N SER A 86 -6.44 -5.07 16.45
CA SER A 86 -6.62 -6.08 15.40
C SER A 86 -5.41 -6.15 14.45
N ARG A 87 -4.72 -7.29 14.39
CA ARG A 87 -3.70 -7.61 13.36
C ARG A 87 -4.35 -8.19 12.09
N GLN A 88 -5.54 -7.71 11.70
CA GLN A 88 -6.29 -8.35 10.63
C GLN A 88 -5.80 -7.94 9.24
N ARG A 89 -5.51 -8.99 8.48
CA ARG A 89 -5.01 -8.96 7.09
C ARG A 89 -6.13 -8.54 6.15
N LEU A 90 -5.78 -7.77 5.12
CA LEU A 90 -6.70 -7.29 4.08
C LEU A 90 -7.66 -8.41 3.61
N LEU A 91 -8.94 -8.14 3.76
CA LEU A 91 -10.04 -8.90 3.19
C LEU A 91 -10.32 -8.33 1.79
N CYS A 92 -10.24 -9.16 0.76
CA CYS A 92 -10.64 -8.80 -0.60
C CYS A 92 -12.10 -9.19 -0.81
N ILE A 93 -12.95 -8.21 -1.19
CA ILE A 93 -14.09 -8.41 -2.10
C ILE A 93 -14.23 -7.11 -2.93
N ASN A 94 -13.93 -7.18 -4.23
CA ASN A 94 -14.43 -6.29 -5.31
C ASN A 94 -14.55 -4.77 -5.06
N LYS A 95 -13.52 -4.13 -4.50
CA LYS A 95 -13.19 -2.71 -4.71
C LYS A 95 -11.84 -2.46 -4.03
N ILE A 96 -10.84 -2.02 -4.79
CA ILE A 96 -9.76 -1.23 -4.19
C ILE A 96 -10.45 0.03 -3.66
N MET A 97 -10.76 0.06 -2.38
CA MET A 97 -11.23 1.26 -1.71
C MET A 97 -10.08 1.76 -0.85
N VAL A 98 -9.19 2.53 -1.49
CA VAL A 98 -8.40 3.52 -0.77
C VAL A 98 -9.40 4.60 -0.35
N ILE A 99 -9.96 4.51 0.85
CA ILE A 99 -10.79 5.58 1.41
C ILE A 99 -9.83 6.69 1.86
N ILE A 100 -9.60 7.68 1.00
CA ILE A 100 -9.22 9.01 1.46
C ILE A 100 -10.55 9.66 1.88
N LYS A 101 -10.82 9.75 3.20
CA LYS A 101 -11.91 10.61 3.69
C LYS A 101 -11.42 12.06 3.56
N ASN A 102 -12.09 12.87 2.75
CA ASN A 102 -12.03 14.31 2.89
C ASN A 102 -12.77 14.71 4.17
N SER A 103 -12.13 15.51 5.01
CA SER A 103 -12.76 16.18 6.14
C SER A 103 -13.60 17.35 5.64
N ASN A 104 -14.75 17.59 6.28
CA ASN A 104 -15.39 18.92 6.28
C ASN A 104 -14.58 19.87 7.15
#